data_AF-A0A961PLL7-F1
#
_entry.id   AF-A0A961PLL7-F1
#
_cell.length_a   1.000
_cell.length_b   1.000
_cell.length_c   1.000
_cell.angle_alpha   90.00
_cell.angle_beta   90.00
_cell.angle_gamma   90.00
#
_symmetry.space_group_name_H-M   'P 1'
#
loop_
_entity.id
_entity.type
_entity.pdbx_description
1 polymer ?
#
loop_
_entity_poly.entity_id
_entity_poly.type
_entity_poly.pdbx_seq_one_letter_code
_entity_poly.pdbx_strand_id
1 'polypeptide(L)'
;MTLPVNLRIPRQIAAEIGARPEQVSVAIGLLDEGATVPFVARYRKEATGGLDDTQLRTLSERLTYLREMEARRASIVDSITQQGKMTDDLARALAGAETKSALEDLYLPYKPKRRTKAMIARENGLEPLADAILADRTADPEALAAGYLSETVADVKTALEGAREIVAERLVEDAGLKAQLRAHMAAVARLTSEVLPGKETEGAKFADYFAHSEALSGVPSHRALAMFRGRNEGVLALDLAVEPEAATGDSVAERAVKAALAVGRAGKADQWLGTVAGWVWRIKLKLSLTIDLMTDLRERAEAEAIRVFARNLKDLLLAAPAGAKATLGLDPGIRTGVKVA
;
A
#
# COMPACT_ATOMS: atom_id res chain seq x y z
N MET A 1 24.42 -8.36 12.96
CA MET A 1 25.00 -9.01 11.77
C MET A 1 24.12 -8.71 10.57
N THR A 2 24.46 -7.69 9.78
CA THR A 2 23.86 -7.44 8.48
C THR A 2 24.31 -8.56 7.54
N LEU A 3 23.38 -9.41 7.13
CA LEU A 3 23.67 -10.44 6.12
C LEU A 3 24.11 -9.74 4.83
N PRO A 4 25.05 -10.31 4.06
CA PRO A 4 25.35 -9.78 2.74
C PRO A 4 24.06 -9.74 1.92
N VAL A 5 23.79 -8.62 1.25
CA VAL A 5 22.60 -8.36 0.41
C VAL A 5 22.30 -9.53 -0.52
N ASN A 6 23.36 -10.23 -0.96
CA ASN A 6 23.33 -11.37 -1.87
C ASN A 6 22.61 -12.62 -1.32
N LEU A 7 22.38 -12.75 0.00
CA LEU A 7 21.71 -13.91 0.61
C LEU A 7 20.28 -13.64 1.08
N ARG A 8 19.79 -12.40 1.00
CA ARG A 8 18.42 -12.08 1.44
C ARG A 8 17.37 -12.68 0.52
N ILE A 9 17.51 -12.42 -0.79
CA ILE A 9 16.56 -12.89 -1.80
C ILE A 9 16.47 -14.43 -1.81
N PRO A 10 17.59 -15.19 -1.88
CA PRO A 10 17.51 -16.64 -1.87
C PRO A 10 16.85 -17.22 -0.62
N ARG A 11 17.12 -16.62 0.56
CA ARG A 11 16.52 -17.07 1.83
C ARG A 11 15.01 -16.85 1.88
N GLN A 12 14.56 -15.68 1.44
CA GLN A 12 13.13 -15.36 1.46
C GLN A 12 12.34 -16.26 0.51
N ILE A 13 12.82 -16.43 -0.72
CA ILE A 13 12.18 -17.32 -1.70
C ILE A 13 12.21 -18.77 -1.22
N ALA A 14 13.33 -19.22 -0.63
CA ALA A 14 13.45 -20.58 -0.09
C ALA A 14 12.37 -20.89 0.97
N ALA A 15 12.09 -19.95 1.86
CA ALA A 15 11.01 -20.08 2.84
C ALA A 15 9.62 -20.12 2.17
N GLU A 16 9.40 -19.31 1.13
CA GLU A 16 8.12 -19.25 0.40
C GLU A 16 7.82 -20.53 -0.40
N ILE A 17 8.82 -21.19 -0.98
CA ILE A 17 8.63 -22.39 -1.83
C ILE A 17 8.97 -23.71 -1.13
N GLY A 18 9.34 -23.68 0.15
CA GLY A 18 9.73 -24.87 0.92
C GLY A 18 11.02 -25.51 0.41
N ALA A 19 12.03 -24.71 0.08
CA ALA A 19 13.32 -25.17 -0.42
C ALA A 19 14.48 -24.72 0.49
N ARG A 20 15.69 -25.17 0.18
CA ARG A 20 16.91 -24.65 0.83
C ARG A 20 17.44 -23.43 0.08
N PRO A 21 18.00 -22.42 0.76
CA PRO A 21 18.56 -21.23 0.11
C PRO A 21 19.60 -21.55 -0.97
N GLU A 22 20.38 -22.62 -0.80
CA GLU A 22 21.38 -23.06 -1.78
C GLU A 22 20.73 -23.51 -3.10
N GLN A 23 19.59 -24.20 -3.02
CA GLN A 23 18.83 -24.63 -4.21
C GLN A 23 18.29 -23.42 -4.98
N VAL A 24 17.80 -22.43 -4.25
CA VAL A 24 17.30 -21.18 -4.82
C VAL A 24 18.45 -20.39 -5.46
N SER A 25 19.61 -20.28 -4.81
CA SER A 25 20.77 -19.60 -5.37
C SER A 25 21.25 -20.24 -6.68
N VAL A 26 21.29 -21.58 -6.75
CA VAL A 26 21.64 -22.29 -8.00
C VAL A 26 20.60 -22.03 -9.09
N ALA A 27 19.31 -22.10 -8.75
CA ALA A 27 18.24 -21.82 -9.71
C ALA A 27 18.27 -20.37 -10.22
N ILE A 28 18.53 -19.38 -9.34
CA ILE A 28 18.71 -17.98 -9.72
C ILE A 28 19.86 -17.83 -10.73
N GLY A 29 21.02 -18.43 -10.46
CA GLY A 29 22.15 -18.39 -11.39
C GLY A 29 21.81 -18.92 -12.77
N LEU A 30 21.12 -20.07 -12.84
CA LEU A 30 20.66 -20.64 -14.11
C LEU A 30 19.69 -19.71 -14.85
N LEU A 31 18.75 -19.07 -14.15
CA LEU A 31 17.80 -18.13 -14.76
C LEU A 31 18.51 -16.86 -15.27
N ASP A 32 19.51 -16.37 -14.53
CA ASP A 32 20.32 -15.21 -14.93
C ASP A 32 21.18 -15.49 -16.16
N GLU A 33 21.64 -16.74 -16.32
CA GLU A 33 22.30 -17.23 -17.53
C GLU A 33 21.34 -17.42 -18.73
N GLY A 34 20.05 -17.12 -18.55
CA GLY A 34 19.03 -17.18 -19.60
C GLY A 34 18.33 -18.54 -19.72
N ALA A 35 18.56 -19.47 -18.78
CA ALA A 35 17.81 -20.72 -18.76
C ALA A 35 16.32 -20.46 -18.51
N THR A 36 15.44 -21.16 -19.23
CA THR A 36 14.00 -21.06 -19.01
C THR A 36 13.56 -21.99 -17.88
N VAL A 37 12.45 -21.66 -17.21
CA VAL A 37 11.88 -22.53 -16.16
C VAL A 37 11.67 -23.98 -16.63
N PRO A 38 11.06 -24.26 -17.81
CA PRO A 38 10.93 -25.63 -18.29
C PRO A 38 12.28 -26.32 -18.54
N PHE A 39 13.29 -25.58 -19.00
CA PHE A 39 14.64 -26.11 -19.20
C PHE A 39 15.27 -26.52 -17.87
N VAL A 40 15.19 -25.66 -16.86
CA VAL A 40 15.74 -25.94 -15.53
C VAL A 40 15.04 -27.13 -14.88
N ALA A 41 13.70 -27.14 -14.91
CA ALA A 41 12.88 -28.22 -14.34
C ALA A 41 13.19 -29.60 -14.97
N ARG A 42 13.49 -29.63 -16.27
CA ARG A 42 13.72 -30.88 -17.02
C ARG A 42 15.18 -31.33 -17.04
N TYR A 43 16.11 -30.40 -17.24
CA TYR A 43 17.52 -30.72 -17.55
C TYR A 43 18.51 -30.31 -16.47
N ARG A 44 18.09 -29.53 -15.46
CA ARG A 44 18.94 -29.09 -14.35
C ARG A 44 18.39 -29.51 -12.99
N LYS A 45 17.56 -30.55 -12.96
CA LYS A 45 16.93 -31.07 -11.74
C LYS A 45 17.93 -31.46 -10.65
N GLU A 46 19.04 -32.10 -11.02
CA GLU A 46 20.08 -32.47 -10.06
C GLU A 46 20.80 -31.25 -9.50
N ALA A 47 21.10 -30.26 -10.35
CA ALA A 47 21.76 -29.02 -9.95
C ALA A 47 20.91 -28.20 -8.97
N THR A 48 19.59 -28.15 -9.17
CA THR A 48 18.67 -27.44 -8.26
C THR A 48 18.23 -28.30 -7.06
N GLY A 49 18.71 -29.54 -6.94
CA GLY A 49 18.29 -30.46 -5.88
C GLY A 49 16.81 -30.86 -5.95
N GLY A 50 16.23 -30.86 -7.15
CA GLY A 50 14.89 -31.40 -7.39
C GLY A 50 13.75 -30.39 -7.46
N LEU A 51 14.01 -29.08 -7.60
CA LEU A 51 12.95 -28.07 -7.72
C LEU A 51 12.05 -28.38 -8.93
N ASP A 52 10.74 -28.40 -8.70
CA ASP A 52 9.74 -28.66 -9.75
C ASP A 52 9.34 -27.38 -10.52
N ASP A 53 8.55 -27.55 -11.59
CA ASP A 53 8.10 -26.43 -12.45
C ASP A 53 7.28 -25.38 -11.66
N THR A 54 6.51 -25.79 -10.65
CA THR A 54 5.68 -24.88 -9.85
C THR A 54 6.57 -24.04 -8.93
N GLN A 55 7.50 -24.69 -8.22
CA GLN A 55 8.50 -24.02 -7.38
C GLN A 55 9.36 -23.05 -8.18
N LEU A 56 9.83 -23.44 -9.37
CA LEU A 56 10.66 -22.59 -10.24
C LEU A 56 9.89 -21.41 -10.83
N ARG A 57 8.59 -21.55 -11.13
CA ARG A 57 7.75 -20.41 -11.54
C ARG A 57 7.58 -19.41 -10.41
N THR A 58 7.21 -19.87 -9.22
CA THR A 58 7.10 -19.00 -8.04
C THR A 58 8.44 -18.33 -7.73
N LEU A 59 9.55 -19.06 -7.80
CA LEU A 59 10.90 -18.49 -7.65
C LEU A 59 11.15 -17.36 -8.65
N SER A 60 10.85 -17.56 -9.94
CA SER A 60 11.08 -16.56 -10.99
C SER A 60 10.26 -15.28 -10.77
N GLU A 61 8.98 -15.41 -10.43
CA GLU A 61 8.09 -14.30 -10.12
C GLU A 61 8.58 -13.51 -8.89
N ARG A 62 8.91 -14.23 -7.81
CA ARG A 62 9.37 -13.63 -6.56
C ARG A 62 10.76 -13.02 -6.67
N LEU A 63 11.65 -13.62 -7.46
CA LEU A 63 12.97 -13.06 -7.77
C LEU A 63 12.85 -11.69 -8.40
N THR A 64 11.95 -11.51 -9.37
CA THR A 64 11.70 -10.23 -10.02
C THR A 64 11.24 -9.18 -9.01
N TYR A 65 10.20 -9.50 -8.23
CA TYR A 65 9.68 -8.59 -7.20
C TYR A 65 10.73 -8.18 -6.17
N LEU A 66 11.49 -9.14 -5.64
CA LEU A 66 12.47 -8.90 -4.59
C LEU A 66 13.70 -8.14 -5.12
N ARG A 67 14.09 -8.34 -6.38
CA ARG A 67 15.13 -7.53 -7.03
C ARG A 67 14.73 -6.08 -7.16
N GLU A 68 13.50 -5.81 -7.61
CA GLU A 68 12.98 -4.44 -7.66
C GLU A 68 12.95 -3.80 -6.27
N MET A 69 12.56 -4.57 -5.25
CA MET A 69 12.54 -4.10 -3.87
C MET A 69 13.95 -3.77 -3.35
N GLU A 70 14.95 -4.62 -3.59
CA GLU A 70 16.34 -4.36 -3.17
C GLU A 70 16.98 -3.21 -3.97
N ALA A 71 16.70 -3.10 -5.27
CA ALA A 71 17.13 -1.95 -6.07
C ALA A 71 16.52 -0.65 -5.53
N ARG A 72 15.23 -0.68 -5.14
CA ARG A 72 14.57 0.47 -4.53
C ARG A 72 15.15 0.80 -3.15
N ARG A 73 15.45 -0.22 -2.32
CA ARG A 73 16.12 -0.06 -1.02
C ARG A 73 17.47 0.64 -1.18
N ALA A 74 18.29 0.19 -2.13
CA ALA A 74 19.59 0.80 -2.41
C ALA A 74 19.43 2.28 -2.81
N SER A 75 18.52 2.58 -3.75
CA SER A 75 18.23 3.96 -4.15
C SER A 75 17.79 4.87 -2.99
N ILE A 76 16.97 4.36 -2.07
CA ILE A 76 16.54 5.08 -0.86
C ILE A 76 17.72 5.34 0.07
N VAL A 77 18.55 4.32 0.33
CA VAL A 77 19.74 4.43 1.18
C VAL A 77 20.70 5.47 0.60
N ASP A 78 20.96 5.43 -0.70
CA ASP A 78 21.84 6.38 -1.38
C ASP A 78 21.31 7.80 -1.26
N SER A 79 20.01 8.00 -1.52
CA SER A 79 19.38 9.33 -1.44
C SER A 79 19.48 9.93 -0.03
N ILE A 80 19.21 9.15 1.01
CA ILE A 80 19.27 9.61 2.40
C ILE A 80 20.72 9.88 2.83
N THR A 81 21.65 9.04 2.38
CA THR A 81 23.08 9.19 2.66
C THR A 81 23.64 10.47 2.03
N GLN A 82 23.27 10.77 0.77
CA GLN A 82 23.65 12.00 0.08
C GLN A 82 23.12 13.27 0.77
N GLN A 83 21.98 13.17 1.47
CA GLN A 83 21.44 14.27 2.28
C GLN A 83 22.14 14.44 3.64
N GLY A 84 23.06 13.54 4.00
CA GLY A 84 23.71 13.53 5.31
C GLY A 84 22.76 13.23 6.48
N LYS A 85 21.62 12.56 6.20
CA LYS A 85 20.56 12.27 7.19
C LYS A 85 20.52 10.81 7.64
N MET A 86 21.42 9.97 7.15
CA MET A 86 21.47 8.56 7.52
C MET A 86 21.92 8.40 8.97
N THR A 87 21.12 7.66 9.76
CA THR A 87 21.46 7.26 11.13
C THR A 87 21.56 5.75 11.22
N ASP A 88 22.25 5.23 12.25
CA ASP A 88 22.36 3.78 12.47
C ASP A 88 21.00 3.10 12.65
N ASP A 89 20.07 3.76 13.35
CA ASP A 89 18.70 3.27 13.54
C ASP A 89 17.93 3.22 12.23
N LEU A 90 18.04 4.26 11.41
CA LEU A 90 17.40 4.29 10.09
C LEU A 90 18.00 3.26 9.13
N ALA A 91 19.32 3.09 9.15
CA ALA A 91 19.99 2.06 8.36
C ALA A 91 19.52 0.66 8.77
N ARG A 92 19.36 0.39 10.07
CA ARG A 92 18.79 -0.87 10.58
C ARG A 92 17.33 -1.04 10.17
N ALA A 93 16.51 0.00 10.27
CA ALA A 93 15.10 -0.05 9.88
C ALA A 93 14.95 -0.30 8.36
N LEU A 94 15.72 0.41 7.54
CA LEU A 94 15.77 0.21 6.10
C LEU A 94 16.31 -1.17 5.74
N ALA A 95 17.26 -1.74 6.48
CA ALA A 95 17.66 -3.13 6.29
C ALA A 95 16.56 -4.11 6.73
N GLY A 96 15.80 -3.81 7.77
CA GLY A 96 14.72 -4.66 8.29
C GLY A 96 13.44 -4.66 7.46
N ALA A 97 13.16 -3.62 6.67
CA ALA A 97 11.89 -3.48 5.96
C ALA A 97 11.61 -4.64 4.98
N GLU A 98 10.45 -5.29 5.16
CA GLU A 98 10.04 -6.51 4.43
C GLU A 98 9.09 -6.23 3.26
N THR A 99 8.55 -5.02 3.15
CA THR A 99 7.64 -4.63 2.05
C THR A 99 8.08 -3.33 1.39
N LYS A 100 7.72 -3.14 0.10
CA LYS A 100 7.94 -1.89 -0.63
C LYS A 100 7.28 -0.70 0.09
N SER A 101 6.09 -0.89 0.68
CA SER A 101 5.41 0.16 1.44
C SER A 101 6.17 0.58 2.70
N ALA A 102 6.73 -0.37 3.46
CA ALA A 102 7.55 -0.04 4.62
C ALA A 102 8.82 0.74 4.23
N LEU A 103 9.43 0.44 3.08
CA LEU A 103 10.54 1.21 2.54
C LEU A 103 10.14 2.64 2.17
N GLU A 104 9.01 2.82 1.48
CA GLU A 104 8.52 4.16 1.12
C GLU A 104 8.10 4.97 2.35
N ASP A 105 7.54 4.34 3.39
CA ASP A 105 7.19 5.00 4.65
C ASP A 105 8.45 5.53 5.35
N LEU A 106 9.52 4.72 5.43
CA LEU A 106 10.81 5.15 6.00
C LEU A 106 11.49 6.24 5.16
N TYR A 107 11.28 6.24 3.84
CA TYR A 107 11.86 7.23 2.93
C TYR A 107 11.09 8.55 2.90
N LEU A 108 9.81 8.56 3.29
CA LEU A 108 8.90 9.69 3.14
C LEU A 108 9.45 11.03 3.68
N PRO A 109 10.11 11.09 4.86
CA PRO A 109 10.70 12.34 5.38
C PRO A 109 11.81 12.93 4.49
N TYR A 110 12.50 12.09 3.72
CA TYR A 110 13.69 12.43 2.93
C TYR A 110 13.40 12.57 1.44
N LYS A 111 12.19 12.20 1.03
CA LYS A 111 11.77 12.27 -0.37
C LYS A 111 11.64 13.75 -0.78
N PRO A 112 12.22 14.18 -1.91
CA PRO A 112 12.04 15.54 -2.41
C PRO A 112 10.56 15.88 -2.57
N LYS A 113 10.11 16.97 -1.93
CA LYS A 113 8.68 17.34 -1.88
C LYS A 113 8.41 18.54 -2.79
N ARG A 114 7.22 18.53 -3.40
CA ARG A 114 6.62 19.75 -3.94
C ARG A 114 6.32 20.70 -2.77
N ARG A 115 6.35 22.00 -3.00
CA ARG A 115 6.09 23.04 -1.97
C ARG A 115 4.76 22.76 -1.23
N THR A 116 4.85 22.20 -0.02
CA THR A 116 3.69 21.80 0.81
C THR A 116 3.20 22.97 1.66
N LYS A 117 1.97 22.87 2.20
CA LYS A 117 1.47 23.86 3.17
C LYS A 117 2.35 23.94 4.42
N ALA A 118 2.91 22.81 4.88
CA ALA A 118 3.86 22.77 5.98
C ALA A 118 5.17 23.48 5.63
N MET A 119 5.71 23.28 4.41
CA MET A 119 6.89 24.03 3.94
C MET A 119 6.62 25.53 3.90
N ILE A 120 5.47 25.97 3.36
CA ILE A 120 5.08 27.39 3.36
C ILE A 120 4.96 27.93 4.78
N ALA A 121 4.39 27.16 5.71
CA ALA A 121 4.31 27.56 7.11
C ALA A 121 5.70 27.71 7.75
N ARG A 122 6.66 26.83 7.42
CA ARG A 122 8.06 26.95 7.85
C ARG A 122 8.75 28.18 7.26
N GLU A 123 8.57 28.43 5.97
CA GLU A 123 9.08 29.62 5.28
C GLU A 123 8.54 30.90 5.92
N ASN A 124 7.28 30.87 6.40
CA ASN A 124 6.65 31.96 7.14
C ASN A 124 7.02 32.01 8.64
N GLY A 125 7.96 31.19 9.10
CA GLY A 125 8.47 31.23 10.47
C GLY A 125 7.57 30.57 11.53
N LEU A 126 6.68 29.66 11.14
CA LEU A 126 5.72 29.01 12.05
C LEU A 126 6.22 27.68 12.68
N GLU A 127 7.41 27.19 12.33
CA GLU A 127 8.02 26.01 12.97
C GLU A 127 8.18 26.20 14.49
N PRO A 128 8.73 27.34 14.99
CA PRO A 128 8.91 27.51 16.44
C PRO A 128 7.57 27.63 17.18
N LEU A 129 6.48 28.07 16.52
CA LEU A 129 5.14 28.04 17.10
C LEU A 129 4.66 26.59 17.31
N ALA A 130 4.81 25.76 16.28
CA ALA A 130 4.45 24.33 16.38
C ALA A 130 5.27 23.63 17.49
N ASP A 131 6.57 23.92 17.55
CA ASP A 131 7.46 23.37 18.58
C ASP A 131 7.12 23.88 19.99
N ALA A 132 6.79 25.16 20.15
CA ALA A 132 6.37 25.72 21.44
C ALA A 132 5.09 25.05 21.96
N ILE A 133 4.10 24.83 21.10
CA ILE A 133 2.85 24.13 21.46
C ILE A 133 3.12 22.67 21.83
N LEU A 134 4.06 22.01 21.15
CA LEU A 134 4.46 20.64 21.47
C LEU A 134 5.36 20.56 22.73
N ALA A 135 6.09 21.60 23.08
CA ALA A 135 6.95 21.61 24.25
C ALA A 135 6.18 21.88 25.54
N ASP A 136 5.25 22.84 25.53
CA ASP A 136 4.44 23.22 26.69
C ASP A 136 2.96 22.91 26.47
N ARG A 137 2.50 21.83 27.10
CA ARG A 137 1.11 21.36 26.98
C ARG A 137 0.12 22.24 27.73
N THR A 138 0.57 23.10 28.64
CA THR A 138 -0.28 24.01 29.42
C THR A 138 -0.48 25.37 28.74
N ALA A 139 0.40 25.72 27.80
CA ALA A 139 0.34 26.96 27.07
C ALA A 139 -0.99 27.12 26.30
N ASP A 140 -1.36 28.38 26.08
CA ASP A 140 -2.49 28.75 25.24
C ASP A 140 -2.01 28.94 23.79
N PRO A 141 -2.39 28.05 22.84
CA PRO A 141 -1.95 28.17 21.45
C PRO A 141 -2.33 29.49 20.81
N GLU A 142 -3.48 30.08 21.15
CA GLU A 142 -3.90 31.36 20.60
C GLU A 142 -3.01 32.51 21.09
N ALA A 143 -2.65 32.49 22.38
CA ALA A 143 -1.74 33.48 22.96
C ALA A 143 -0.31 33.33 22.40
N LEU A 144 0.17 32.10 22.23
CA LEU A 144 1.47 31.85 21.60
C LEU A 144 1.48 32.34 20.15
N ALA A 145 0.43 32.05 19.39
CA ALA A 145 0.32 32.41 17.98
C ALA A 145 0.35 33.92 17.71
N ALA A 146 -0.09 34.75 18.67
CA ALA A 146 0.00 36.20 18.57
C ALA A 146 1.45 36.71 18.41
N GLY A 147 2.44 35.98 18.93
CA GLY A 147 3.86 36.30 18.78
C GLY A 147 4.46 35.97 17.41
N TYR A 148 3.70 35.33 16.52
CA TYR A 148 4.15 34.86 15.21
C TYR A 148 3.44 35.56 14.03
N LEU A 149 2.72 36.64 14.31
CA LEU A 149 2.10 37.45 13.27
C LEU A 149 3.15 38.22 12.48
N SER A 150 2.96 38.31 11.17
CA SER A 150 3.88 38.99 10.25
C SER A 150 3.14 39.44 9.00
N GLU A 151 3.83 40.09 8.05
CA GLU A 151 3.23 40.45 6.77
C GLU A 151 2.69 39.24 5.98
N THR A 152 3.26 38.04 6.21
CA THR A 152 2.83 36.79 5.55
C THR A 152 1.90 35.93 6.42
N VAL A 153 1.68 36.32 7.68
CA VAL A 153 0.81 35.63 8.65
C VAL A 153 -0.17 36.65 9.23
N ALA A 154 -1.31 36.81 8.56
CA ALA A 154 -2.25 37.91 8.79
C ALA A 154 -2.96 37.88 10.15
N ASP A 155 -3.22 36.69 10.69
CA ASP A 155 -3.97 36.51 11.92
C ASP A 155 -3.58 35.23 12.69
N VAL A 156 -4.06 35.13 13.94
CA VAL A 156 -3.83 33.98 14.84
C VAL A 156 -4.32 32.68 14.21
N LYS A 157 -5.44 32.73 13.47
CA LYS A 157 -5.99 31.57 12.78
C LYS A 157 -5.02 31.03 11.74
N THR A 158 -4.44 31.90 10.91
CA THR A 158 -3.46 31.55 9.88
C THR A 158 -2.20 30.97 10.51
N ALA A 159 -1.73 31.54 11.63
CA ALA A 159 -0.59 31.01 12.38
C ALA A 159 -0.86 29.58 12.89
N LEU A 160 -2.01 29.34 13.51
CA LEU A 160 -2.41 28.02 14.01
C LEU A 160 -2.67 27.01 12.88
N GLU A 161 -3.23 27.43 11.74
CA GLU A 161 -3.39 26.57 10.57
C GLU A 161 -2.03 26.14 10.00
N GLY A 162 -1.06 27.05 9.95
CA GLY A 162 0.31 26.73 9.55
C GLY A 162 1.00 25.77 10.53
N ALA A 163 0.89 26.03 11.84
CA ALA A 163 1.40 25.13 12.87
C ALA A 163 0.74 23.73 12.78
N ARG A 164 -0.57 23.66 12.54
CA ARG A 164 -1.29 22.40 12.31
C ARG A 164 -0.73 21.63 11.11
N GLU A 165 -0.48 22.29 9.98
CA GLU A 165 0.07 21.61 8.79
C GLU A 165 1.48 21.07 9.06
N ILE A 166 2.31 21.77 9.84
CA ILE A 166 3.63 21.28 10.28
C ILE A 166 3.49 20.02 11.15
N VAL A 167 2.64 20.06 12.17
CA VAL A 167 2.38 18.89 13.04
C VAL A 167 1.79 17.72 12.23
N ALA A 168 0.90 18.01 11.29
CA ALA A 168 0.31 17.02 10.40
C ALA A 168 1.34 16.34 9.52
N GLU A 169 2.30 17.09 8.95
CA GLU A 169 3.36 16.52 8.14
C GLU A 169 4.23 15.57 8.96
N ARG A 170 4.61 15.95 10.19
CA ARG A 170 5.38 15.08 11.10
C ARG A 170 4.66 13.76 11.39
N LEU A 171 3.34 13.79 11.61
CA LEU A 171 2.54 12.59 11.85
C LEU A 171 2.36 11.71 10.60
N VAL A 172 2.15 12.33 9.45
CA VAL A 172 2.01 11.61 8.17
C VAL A 172 3.32 10.94 7.75
N GLU A 173 4.45 11.44 8.24
CA GLU A 173 5.79 10.92 7.99
C GLU A 173 6.31 9.95 9.04
N ASP A 174 5.54 9.71 10.10
CA ASP A 174 5.87 8.71 11.10
C ASP A 174 5.58 7.30 10.55
N ALA A 175 6.65 6.61 10.15
CA ALA A 175 6.58 5.25 9.63
C ALA A 175 5.99 4.24 10.63
N GLY A 176 6.25 4.43 11.94
CA GLY A 176 5.74 3.56 13.00
C GLY A 176 4.22 3.71 13.16
N LEU A 177 3.75 4.96 13.21
CA LEU A 177 2.33 5.29 13.26
C LEU A 177 1.59 4.76 12.02
N LYS A 178 2.14 4.97 10.82
CA LYS A 178 1.55 4.43 9.58
C LYS A 178 1.46 2.91 9.61
N ALA A 179 2.51 2.22 10.03
CA ALA A 179 2.51 0.75 10.13
C ALA A 179 1.43 0.26 11.10
N GLN A 180 1.34 0.87 12.29
CA GLN A 180 0.31 0.55 13.28
C GLN A 180 -1.11 0.78 12.74
N LEU A 181 -1.37 1.95 12.14
CA LEU A 181 -2.67 2.29 11.61
C LEU A 181 -3.05 1.42 10.40
N ARG A 182 -2.09 1.09 9.52
CA ARG A 182 -2.30 0.19 8.38
C ARG A 182 -2.71 -1.19 8.85
N ALA A 183 -2.01 -1.75 9.85
CA ALA A 183 -2.33 -3.05 10.42
C ALA A 183 -3.73 -3.05 11.07
N HIS A 184 -4.05 -1.99 11.82
CA HIS A 184 -5.38 -1.82 12.41
C HIS A 184 -6.47 -1.77 11.35
N MET A 185 -6.33 -0.90 10.34
CA MET A 185 -7.30 -0.78 9.24
C MET A 185 -7.44 -2.09 8.45
N ALA A 186 -6.35 -2.79 8.16
CA ALA A 186 -6.43 -4.09 7.47
C ALA A 186 -7.28 -5.12 8.25
N ALA A 187 -7.27 -5.04 9.57
CA ALA A 187 -8.03 -5.94 10.44
C ALA A 187 -9.51 -5.55 10.56
N VAL A 188 -9.83 -4.26 10.70
CA VAL A 188 -11.18 -3.80 11.09
C VAL A 188 -11.94 -3.07 10.00
N ALA A 189 -11.29 -2.62 8.92
CA ALA A 189 -11.95 -1.82 7.91
C ALA A 189 -12.99 -2.63 7.13
N ARG A 190 -14.06 -1.95 6.73
CA ARG A 190 -15.06 -2.46 5.81
C ARG A 190 -14.93 -1.76 4.48
N LEU A 191 -14.84 -2.52 3.40
CA LEU A 191 -14.98 -2.00 2.06
C LEU A 191 -16.44 -1.61 1.85
N THR A 192 -16.68 -0.34 1.56
CA THR A 192 -18.01 0.18 1.22
C THR A 192 -18.07 0.52 -0.26
N SER A 193 -19.24 0.27 -0.86
CA SER A 193 -19.54 0.61 -2.24
C SER A 193 -20.90 1.27 -2.31
N GLU A 194 -20.95 2.45 -2.92
CA GLU A 194 -22.15 3.24 -3.12
C GLU A 194 -22.27 3.67 -4.57
N VAL A 195 -23.49 3.68 -5.11
CA VAL A 195 -23.75 4.22 -6.44
C VAL A 195 -23.60 5.74 -6.44
N LEU A 196 -22.97 6.27 -7.48
CA LEU A 196 -22.92 7.71 -7.68
C LEU A 196 -24.31 8.24 -8.07
N PRO A 197 -24.76 9.38 -7.51
CA PRO A 197 -26.08 9.93 -7.82
C PRO A 197 -26.33 10.07 -9.34
N GLY A 198 -27.44 9.50 -9.82
CA GLY A 198 -27.83 9.56 -11.23
C GLY A 198 -27.20 8.49 -12.13
N LYS A 199 -26.42 7.56 -11.57
CA LYS A 199 -25.79 6.44 -12.31
C LYS A 199 -26.51 5.11 -12.13
N GLU A 200 -27.68 5.08 -11.50
CA GLU A 200 -28.40 3.85 -11.14
C GLU A 200 -28.83 3.05 -12.39
N THR A 201 -29.33 3.74 -13.43
CA THR A 201 -29.78 3.09 -14.68
C THR A 201 -28.60 2.65 -15.55
N GLU A 202 -27.58 3.51 -15.72
CA GLU A 202 -26.36 3.21 -16.48
C GLU A 202 -25.56 2.07 -15.83
N GLY A 203 -25.57 2.05 -14.51
CA GLY A 203 -24.85 1.13 -13.66
C GLY A 203 -25.55 -0.19 -13.37
N ALA A 204 -26.66 -0.54 -14.01
CA ALA A 204 -27.50 -1.69 -13.64
C ALA A 204 -26.74 -3.02 -13.50
N LYS A 205 -25.66 -3.22 -14.27
CA LYS A 205 -24.76 -4.39 -14.15
C LYS A 205 -23.96 -4.47 -12.84
N PHE A 206 -23.98 -3.42 -12.03
CA PHE A 206 -23.34 -3.30 -10.72
C PHE A 206 -24.36 -3.13 -9.59
N ALA A 207 -25.65 -3.39 -9.84
CA ALA A 207 -26.73 -3.15 -8.86
C ALA A 207 -26.48 -3.82 -7.51
N ASP A 208 -25.87 -5.02 -7.50
CA ASP A 208 -25.47 -5.75 -6.28
C ASP A 208 -24.52 -4.95 -5.37
N TYR A 209 -23.86 -3.92 -5.91
CA TYR A 209 -22.85 -3.10 -5.24
C TYR A 209 -23.28 -1.65 -5.03
N PHE A 210 -24.54 -1.29 -5.29
CA PHE A 210 -25.03 0.10 -5.11
C PHE A 210 -25.11 0.56 -3.66
N ALA A 211 -25.25 -0.39 -2.72
CA ALA A 211 -25.23 -0.14 -1.29
C ALA A 211 -24.66 -1.38 -0.58
N HIS A 212 -23.35 -1.60 -0.74
CA HIS A 212 -22.68 -2.81 -0.28
C HIS A 212 -21.61 -2.50 0.77
N SER A 213 -21.49 -3.37 1.77
CA SER A 213 -20.47 -3.26 2.81
C SER A 213 -20.02 -4.64 3.28
N GLU A 214 -18.72 -4.93 3.18
CA GLU A 214 -18.13 -6.18 3.65
C GLU A 214 -16.77 -5.95 4.32
N ALA A 215 -16.32 -6.91 5.15
CA ALA A 215 -15.02 -6.81 5.81
C ALA A 215 -13.87 -6.88 4.78
N LEU A 216 -12.91 -5.96 4.85
CA LEU A 216 -11.80 -5.85 3.89
C LEU A 216 -10.97 -7.14 3.78
N SER A 217 -10.73 -7.80 4.92
CA SER A 217 -9.94 -9.05 4.99
C SER A 217 -10.61 -10.23 4.28
N GLY A 218 -11.93 -10.20 4.11
CA GLY A 218 -12.73 -11.30 3.55
C GLY A 218 -13.21 -11.09 2.11
N VAL A 219 -12.85 -9.99 1.45
CA VAL A 219 -13.38 -9.66 0.12
C VAL A 219 -12.89 -10.66 -0.94
N PRO A 220 -13.79 -11.40 -1.61
CA PRO A 220 -13.41 -12.30 -2.70
C PRO A 220 -12.92 -11.53 -3.93
N SER A 221 -11.96 -12.12 -4.65
CA SER A 221 -11.36 -11.53 -5.85
C SER A 221 -12.39 -11.01 -6.88
N HIS A 222 -13.38 -11.83 -7.25
CA HIS A 222 -14.37 -11.46 -8.25
C HIS A 222 -15.24 -10.25 -7.83
N ARG A 223 -15.58 -10.14 -6.53
CA ARG A 223 -16.35 -8.99 -6.00
C ARG A 223 -15.50 -7.73 -5.97
N ALA A 224 -14.26 -7.84 -5.49
CA ALA A 224 -13.31 -6.72 -5.51
C ALA A 224 -13.13 -6.18 -6.93
N LEU A 225 -12.88 -7.05 -7.91
CA LEU A 225 -12.72 -6.65 -9.32
C LEU A 225 -14.00 -6.05 -9.92
N ALA A 226 -15.18 -6.59 -9.58
CA ALA A 226 -16.46 -6.01 -10.03
C ALA A 226 -16.66 -4.59 -9.48
N MET A 227 -16.39 -4.38 -8.18
CA MET A 227 -16.45 -3.06 -7.55
C MET A 227 -15.42 -2.10 -8.14
N PHE A 228 -14.16 -2.51 -8.32
CA PHE A 228 -13.14 -1.67 -8.97
C PHE A 228 -13.50 -1.31 -10.41
N ARG A 229 -14.11 -2.24 -11.16
CA ARG A 229 -14.63 -1.96 -12.51
C ARG A 229 -15.73 -0.91 -12.45
N GLY A 230 -16.70 -1.04 -11.54
CA GLY A 230 -17.77 -0.05 -11.38
C GLY A 230 -17.25 1.33 -10.99
N ARG A 231 -16.21 1.40 -10.17
CA ARG A 231 -15.51 2.66 -9.86
C ARG A 231 -14.81 3.25 -11.09
N ASN A 232 -14.06 2.44 -11.84
CA ASN A 232 -13.34 2.91 -13.03
C ASN A 232 -14.27 3.37 -14.14
N GLU A 233 -15.45 2.77 -14.25
CA GLU A 233 -16.51 3.20 -15.16
C GLU A 233 -17.32 4.42 -14.65
N GLY A 234 -16.99 4.96 -13.48
CA GLY A 234 -17.66 6.14 -12.93
C GLY A 234 -19.09 5.89 -12.47
N VAL A 235 -19.39 4.67 -12.03
CA VAL A 235 -20.70 4.25 -11.49
C VAL A 235 -20.68 4.15 -9.97
N LEU A 236 -19.59 3.60 -9.40
CA LEU A 236 -19.48 3.35 -7.95
C LEU A 236 -18.45 4.26 -7.29
N ALA A 237 -18.73 4.70 -6.07
CA ALA A 237 -17.76 5.21 -5.12
C ALA A 237 -17.35 4.09 -4.17
N LEU A 238 -16.03 3.92 -3.96
CA LEU A 238 -15.50 2.96 -2.99
C LEU A 238 -14.72 3.71 -1.90
N ASP A 239 -14.94 3.34 -0.63
CA ASP A 239 -14.15 3.81 0.52
C ASP A 239 -13.87 2.64 1.48
N LEU A 240 -12.99 2.88 2.44
CA LEU A 240 -12.83 2.03 3.62
C LEU A 240 -13.44 2.72 4.84
N ALA A 241 -14.57 2.19 5.30
CA ALA A 241 -15.13 2.59 6.58
C ALA A 241 -14.31 1.96 7.72
N VAL A 242 -13.83 2.79 8.64
CA VAL A 242 -13.04 2.38 9.81
C VAL A 242 -13.78 2.81 11.06
N GLU A 243 -14.25 1.84 11.84
CA GLU A 243 -14.97 2.09 13.10
C GLU A 243 -16.10 3.13 12.93
N PRO A 244 -17.05 2.97 11.97
CA PRO A 244 -18.05 4.00 11.66
C PRO A 244 -18.98 4.33 12.84
N GLU A 245 -19.12 3.40 13.78
CA GLU A 245 -19.94 3.56 15.00
C GLU A 245 -19.21 4.30 16.14
N ALA A 246 -17.89 4.53 16.01
CA ALA A 246 -17.14 5.24 17.04
C ALA A 246 -17.47 6.74 17.01
N ALA A 247 -17.70 7.32 18.19
CA ALA A 247 -17.84 8.76 18.30
C ALA A 247 -16.58 9.48 17.78
N THR A 248 -16.77 10.68 17.23
CA THR A 248 -15.65 11.52 16.79
C THR A 248 -14.70 11.75 17.96
N GLY A 249 -13.42 11.40 17.81
CA GLY A 249 -12.43 11.46 18.89
C GLY A 249 -12.07 10.11 19.50
N ASP A 250 -12.91 9.09 19.32
CA ASP A 250 -12.90 7.86 20.12
C ASP A 250 -12.69 6.57 19.31
N SER A 251 -12.35 6.67 18.03
CA SER A 251 -11.86 5.49 17.30
C SER A 251 -10.47 5.06 17.80
N VAL A 252 -10.15 3.77 17.71
CA VAL A 252 -8.81 3.26 18.03
C VAL A 252 -7.76 3.98 17.19
N ALA A 253 -8.07 4.27 15.92
CA ALA A 253 -7.18 4.99 15.02
C ALA A 253 -6.92 6.44 15.47
N GLU A 254 -7.94 7.22 15.83
CA GLU A 254 -7.73 8.58 16.35
C GLU A 254 -6.98 8.58 17.68
N ARG A 255 -7.25 7.60 18.56
CA ARG A 255 -6.48 7.42 19.80
C ARG A 255 -5.01 7.13 19.54
N ALA A 256 -4.67 6.35 18.52
CA ALA A 256 -3.29 6.09 18.15
C ALA A 256 -2.58 7.37 17.67
N VAL A 257 -3.25 8.22 16.88
CA VAL A 257 -2.70 9.52 16.46
C VAL A 257 -2.52 10.47 17.65
N LYS A 258 -3.49 10.52 18.58
CA LYS A 258 -3.37 11.28 19.83
C LYS A 258 -2.20 10.78 20.68
N ALA A 259 -2.01 9.47 20.77
CA ALA A 259 -0.90 8.87 21.50
C ALA A 259 0.46 9.21 20.86
N ALA A 260 0.56 9.23 19.54
CA ALA A 260 1.77 9.65 18.82
C ALA A 260 2.16 11.11 19.09
N LEU A 261 1.17 11.99 19.33
CA LEU A 261 1.40 13.37 19.76
C LEU A 261 1.59 13.53 21.28
N ALA A 262 1.49 12.44 22.04
CA ALA A 262 1.44 12.43 23.51
C ALA A 262 0.41 13.42 24.08
N VAL A 263 -0.79 13.49 23.47
CA VAL A 263 -1.85 14.41 23.92
C VAL A 263 -2.30 14.05 25.33
N GLY A 264 -2.15 15.01 26.25
CA GLY A 264 -2.63 14.92 27.62
C GLY A 264 -4.12 15.25 27.76
N ARG A 265 -4.56 15.58 28.97
CA ARG A 265 -5.99 15.73 29.32
C ARG A 265 -6.41 17.11 29.83
N ALA A 266 -5.49 18.06 30.04
CA ALA A 266 -5.81 19.22 30.88
C ALA A 266 -5.43 20.59 30.29
N GLY A 267 -4.42 20.70 29.44
CA GLY A 267 -3.97 22.01 28.95
C GLY A 267 -4.65 22.47 27.65
N LYS A 268 -4.65 23.78 27.39
CA LYS A 268 -5.22 24.35 26.15
C LYS A 268 -4.49 23.84 24.90
N ALA A 269 -3.16 23.67 24.97
CA ALA A 269 -2.40 23.04 23.90
C ALA A 269 -2.79 21.58 23.68
N ASP A 270 -3.04 20.78 24.73
CA ASP A 270 -3.55 19.41 24.57
C ASP A 270 -4.91 19.37 23.85
N GLN A 271 -5.82 20.29 24.18
CA GLN A 271 -7.11 20.39 23.51
C GLN A 271 -6.93 20.67 22.02
N TRP A 272 -6.11 21.67 21.68
CA TRP A 272 -5.78 21.98 20.29
C TRP A 272 -5.12 20.78 19.57
N LEU A 273 -4.11 20.15 20.17
CA LEU A 273 -3.45 18.97 19.60
C LEU A 273 -4.41 17.79 19.42
N GLY A 274 -5.38 17.62 20.32
CA GLY A 274 -6.47 16.65 20.17
C GLY A 274 -7.32 16.90 18.92
N THR A 275 -7.63 18.17 18.64
CA THR A 275 -8.33 18.54 17.39
C THR A 275 -7.44 18.31 16.16
N VAL A 276 -6.15 18.60 16.25
CA VAL A 276 -5.17 18.33 15.19
C VAL A 276 -5.09 16.84 14.90
N ALA A 277 -4.95 15.98 15.91
CA ALA A 277 -4.88 14.54 15.76
C ALA A 277 -6.10 13.96 15.02
N GLY A 278 -7.31 14.35 15.42
CA GLY A 278 -8.54 13.92 14.75
C GLY A 278 -8.61 14.41 13.30
N TRP A 279 -8.22 15.65 13.04
CA TRP A 279 -8.15 16.19 11.68
C TRP A 279 -7.13 15.46 10.81
N VAL A 280 -5.91 15.21 11.33
CA VAL A 280 -4.83 14.50 10.62
C VAL A 280 -5.26 13.08 10.27
N TRP A 281 -5.90 12.38 11.21
CA TRP A 281 -6.48 11.07 10.94
C TRP A 281 -7.46 11.11 9.77
N ARG A 282 -8.50 11.95 9.86
CA ARG A 282 -9.60 11.97 8.89
C ARG A 282 -9.19 12.45 7.51
N ILE A 283 -8.31 13.45 7.43
CA ILE A 283 -8.02 14.16 6.17
C ILE A 283 -6.73 13.69 5.51
N LYS A 284 -5.77 13.14 6.27
CA LYS A 284 -4.45 12.77 5.74
C LYS A 284 -4.19 11.26 5.86
N LEU A 285 -4.14 10.73 7.08
CA LEU A 285 -3.72 9.36 7.34
C LEU A 285 -4.72 8.32 6.81
N LYS A 286 -6.03 8.47 7.13
CA LYS A 286 -7.08 7.56 6.62
C LYS A 286 -7.05 7.51 5.09
N LEU A 287 -7.01 8.67 4.43
CA LEU A 287 -6.98 8.75 2.97
C LEU A 287 -5.77 8.03 2.37
N SER A 288 -4.56 8.31 2.88
CA SER A 288 -3.33 7.65 2.41
C SER A 288 -3.41 6.14 2.60
N LEU A 289 -3.85 5.68 3.77
CA LEU A 289 -3.93 4.25 4.10
C LEU A 289 -5.05 3.54 3.32
N THR A 290 -6.16 4.23 3.03
CA THR A 290 -7.21 3.73 2.14
C THR A 290 -6.66 3.44 0.76
N ILE A 291 -5.86 4.35 0.19
CA ILE A 291 -5.24 4.15 -1.13
C ILE A 291 -4.30 2.95 -1.10
N ASP A 292 -3.44 2.85 -0.09
CA ASP A 292 -2.51 1.71 0.08
C ASP A 292 -3.27 0.37 0.14
N LEU A 293 -4.26 0.27 1.02
CA LEU A 293 -5.01 -0.98 1.24
C LEU A 293 -5.91 -1.36 0.06
N MET A 294 -6.48 -0.39 -0.64
CA MET A 294 -7.24 -0.63 -1.87
C MET A 294 -6.34 -1.10 -3.01
N THR A 295 -5.10 -0.61 -3.07
CA THR A 295 -4.11 -1.06 -4.06
C THR A 295 -3.71 -2.51 -3.79
N ASP A 296 -3.40 -2.85 -2.53
CA ASP A 296 -3.13 -4.23 -2.11
C ASP A 296 -4.30 -5.17 -2.40
N LEU A 297 -5.54 -4.77 -2.08
CA LEU A 297 -6.73 -5.56 -2.39
C LEU A 297 -6.84 -5.83 -3.90
N ARG A 298 -6.61 -4.81 -4.73
CA ARG A 298 -6.66 -4.95 -6.19
C ARG A 298 -5.59 -5.92 -6.68
N GLU A 299 -4.34 -5.75 -6.25
CA GLU A 299 -3.22 -6.62 -6.66
C GLU A 299 -3.49 -8.09 -6.28
N ARG A 300 -3.97 -8.35 -5.06
CA ARG A 300 -4.36 -9.71 -4.63
C ARG A 300 -5.53 -10.26 -5.43
N ALA A 301 -6.54 -9.45 -5.72
CA ALA A 301 -7.70 -9.87 -6.49
C ALA A 301 -7.32 -10.21 -7.94
N GLU A 302 -6.49 -9.39 -8.58
CA GLU A 302 -5.97 -9.62 -9.94
C GLU A 302 -5.11 -10.89 -9.99
N ALA A 303 -4.19 -11.07 -9.03
CA ALA A 303 -3.35 -12.26 -8.96
C ALA A 303 -4.19 -13.56 -8.87
N GLU A 304 -5.25 -13.56 -8.07
CA GLU A 304 -6.15 -14.72 -7.97
C GLU A 304 -6.95 -14.95 -9.25
N ALA A 305 -7.47 -13.89 -9.88
CA ALA A 305 -8.19 -14.01 -11.15
C ALA A 305 -7.28 -14.57 -12.26
N ILE A 306 -6.05 -14.07 -12.36
CA ILE A 306 -5.03 -14.56 -13.30
C ILE A 306 -4.72 -16.04 -13.04
N ARG A 307 -4.60 -16.44 -11.77
CA ARG A 307 -4.36 -17.84 -11.40
C ARG A 307 -5.49 -18.76 -11.87
N VAL A 308 -6.75 -18.33 -11.72
CA VAL A 308 -7.91 -19.09 -12.23
C VAL A 308 -7.89 -19.16 -13.75
N PHE A 309 -7.62 -18.05 -14.45
CA PHE A 309 -7.51 -18.06 -15.92
C PHE A 309 -6.37 -18.94 -16.42
N ALA A 310 -5.21 -18.90 -15.77
CA ALA A 310 -4.06 -19.73 -16.11
C ALA A 310 -4.38 -21.22 -15.95
N ARG A 311 -5.13 -21.60 -14.90
CA ARG A 311 -5.60 -22.98 -14.71
C ARG A 311 -6.56 -23.41 -15.82
N ASN A 312 -7.58 -22.60 -16.11
CA ASN A 312 -8.55 -22.90 -17.15
C ASN A 312 -7.89 -23.03 -18.53
N LEU A 313 -6.94 -22.14 -18.84
CA LEU A 313 -6.18 -22.22 -20.09
C LEU A 313 -5.30 -23.47 -20.15
N LYS A 314 -4.63 -23.83 -19.05
CA LYS A 314 -3.84 -25.06 -18.98
C LYS A 314 -4.70 -26.29 -19.26
N ASP A 315 -5.89 -26.37 -18.66
CA ASP A 315 -6.82 -27.48 -18.87
C ASP A 315 -7.30 -27.56 -20.32
N LEU A 316 -7.58 -26.41 -20.96
CA LEU A 316 -7.93 -26.35 -22.38
C LEU A 316 -6.78 -26.78 -23.30
N LEU A 317 -5.54 -26.35 -23.02
CA LEU A 317 -4.37 -26.71 -23.82
C LEU A 317 -3.95 -28.18 -23.68
N LEU A 318 -4.26 -28.79 -22.53
CA LEU A 318 -3.98 -30.20 -22.25
C LEU A 318 -5.18 -31.11 -22.50
N ALA A 319 -6.25 -30.58 -23.07
CA ALA A 319 -7.39 -31.39 -23.49
C ALA A 319 -6.93 -32.46 -24.48
N ALA A 320 -7.43 -33.68 -24.32
CA ALA A 320 -7.02 -34.81 -25.14
C ALA A 320 -7.30 -34.51 -26.64
N PRO A 321 -6.30 -34.61 -27.52
CA PRO A 321 -6.53 -34.38 -28.93
C PRO A 321 -7.44 -35.48 -29.51
N ALA A 322 -8.46 -35.10 -30.28
CA ALA A 322 -9.36 -36.04 -30.95
C ALA A 322 -8.67 -36.89 -32.04
N GLY A 323 -7.45 -36.50 -32.43
CA GLY A 323 -6.61 -37.17 -33.41
C GLY A 323 -6.87 -36.70 -34.84
N ALA A 324 -6.19 -37.35 -35.79
CA ALA A 324 -6.30 -37.04 -37.22
C ALA A 324 -7.60 -37.61 -37.82
N LYS A 325 -8.74 -36.98 -37.53
CA LYS A 325 -10.07 -37.34 -38.06
C LYS A 325 -10.65 -36.19 -38.87
N ALA A 326 -11.41 -36.50 -39.93
CA ALA A 326 -12.20 -35.51 -40.63
C ALA A 326 -13.15 -34.83 -39.64
N THR A 327 -13.11 -33.50 -39.59
CA THR A 327 -13.83 -32.69 -38.59
C THR A 327 -14.57 -31.57 -39.30
N LEU A 328 -15.84 -31.38 -38.95
CA LEU A 328 -16.66 -30.24 -39.39
C LEU A 328 -16.67 -29.20 -38.26
N GLY A 329 -16.06 -28.03 -38.49
CA GLY A 329 -16.08 -26.92 -37.54
C GLY A 329 -17.37 -26.12 -37.67
N LEU A 330 -18.12 -25.98 -36.57
CA LEU A 330 -19.33 -25.15 -36.51
C LEU A 330 -19.11 -24.04 -35.49
N ASP A 331 -19.05 -22.79 -35.96
CA ASP A 331 -19.01 -21.59 -35.10
C ASP A 331 -20.43 -20.99 -35.01
N PRO A 332 -21.14 -21.18 -33.88
CA PRO A 332 -22.54 -20.79 -33.76
C PRO A 332 -22.76 -19.28 -33.78
N GLY A 333 -23.79 -18.82 -34.49
CA GLY A 333 -24.22 -17.42 -34.45
C GLY A 333 -25.72 -17.28 -34.71
N ILE A 334 -26.35 -16.33 -34.03
CA ILE A 334 -27.80 -16.06 -34.19
C ILE A 334 -28.02 -15.13 -35.38
N ARG A 335 -27.67 -13.84 -35.25
CA ARG A 335 -27.92 -12.83 -36.29
C ARG A 335 -27.12 -13.06 -37.57
N THR A 336 -25.90 -13.59 -37.47
CA THR A 336 -24.98 -13.76 -38.60
C THR A 336 -24.97 -15.20 -39.15
N GLY A 337 -25.83 -16.08 -38.62
CA GLY A 337 -25.79 -17.52 -38.92
C GLY A 337 -24.56 -18.25 -38.37
N VAL A 338 -24.55 -19.57 -38.61
CA VAL A 338 -23.48 -20.51 -38.24
C VAL A 338 -22.44 -20.54 -39.36
N LYS A 339 -21.16 -20.44 -39.01
CA LYS A 339 -20.05 -20.56 -39.97
C LYS A 339 -19.57 -22.01 -39.96
N VAL A 340 -19.22 -22.51 -41.14
CA VAL A 340 -18.88 -23.91 -41.36
C VAL A 340 -17.49 -23.98 -42.00
N ALA A 341 -16.61 -24.82 -41.43
CA ALA A 341 -15.25 -25.06 -41.91
C ALA A 341 -14.92 -26.55 -41.98
#